data_AF-A0A935C2W0-F1
#
_entry.id   AF-A0A935C2W0-F1
#
_cell.length_a   1.000
_cell.length_b   1.000
_cell.length_c   1.000
_cell.angle_alpha   90.00
_cell.angle_beta   90.00
_cell.angle_gamma   90.00
#
_symmetry.space_group_name_H-M   'P 1'
#
loop_
_entity.id
_entity.type
_entity.pdbx_description
1 polymer ?
#
loop_
_entity_poly.entity_id
_entity_poly.type
_entity_poly.pdbx_seq_one_letter_code
_entity_poly.pdbx_strand_id
1 'polypeptide(L)'
;MKDEYKMTVRFDLTDARERNLAEFMQTLDVKKYHSRNQFMIDALAEYVDLQSITREQHEEDIRNIIREEMRACFAEANFAPQAVNPTLSAEQQEEAEQDILDDLKLFD
;
A
#
# COMPACT_ATOMS: atom_id res chain seq x y z
N MET A 1 29.80 -1.79 19.90
CA MET A 1 29.16 -0.49 19.62
C MET A 1 28.20 -0.22 20.75
N LYS A 2 27.99 1.04 21.18
CA LYS A 2 26.87 1.33 22.07
C LYS A 2 25.59 1.25 21.25
N ASP A 3 24.60 0.49 21.69
CA ASP A 3 23.29 0.33 21.05
C ASP A 3 22.40 1.58 21.27
N GLU A 4 22.99 2.77 21.24
CA GLU A 4 22.33 4.03 21.52
C GLU A 4 22.48 4.99 20.34
N TYR A 5 21.38 5.31 19.68
CA TYR A 5 21.29 6.39 18.71
C TYR A 5 20.85 7.69 19.40
N LYS A 6 21.52 8.81 19.11
CA LYS A 6 21.22 10.12 19.72
C LYS A 6 20.73 11.10 18.66
N MET A 7 19.54 11.67 18.91
CA MET A 7 18.95 12.74 18.12
C MET A 7 18.83 14.01 18.97
N THR A 8 19.09 15.17 18.38
CA THR A 8 18.89 16.49 19.03
C THR A 8 17.73 17.20 18.35
N VAL A 9 16.74 17.63 19.13
CA VAL A 9 15.58 18.40 18.65
C VAL A 9 15.70 19.84 19.13
N ARG A 10 15.44 20.80 18.23
CA ARG A 10 15.40 22.23 18.53
C ARG A 10 14.05 22.78 18.08
N PHE A 11 13.44 23.62 18.91
CA PHE A 11 12.20 24.31 18.60
C PHE A 11 12.51 25.73 18.16
N ASP A 12 11.95 26.15 17.04
CA ASP A 12 11.91 27.55 16.64
C ASP A 12 10.84 28.28 17.44
N LEU A 13 11.27 29.10 18.40
CA LEU A 13 10.35 29.88 19.23
C LEU A 13 9.77 31.09 18.50
N THR A 14 10.06 31.33 17.23
CA THR A 14 9.37 32.33 16.40
C THR A 14 8.10 31.75 15.77
N ASP A 15 8.13 30.45 15.44
CA ASP A 15 6.96 29.69 14.98
C ASP A 15 6.00 29.41 16.15
N ALA A 16 4.71 29.70 15.94
CA ALA A 16 3.71 29.56 16.99
C ALA A 16 3.44 28.11 17.38
N ARG A 17 3.51 27.17 16.42
CA ARG A 17 3.26 25.75 16.67
C ARG A 17 4.39 25.15 17.49
N GLU A 18 5.63 25.41 17.08
CA GLU A 18 6.82 24.94 17.78
C GLU A 18 6.99 25.59 19.16
N ARG A 19 6.66 26.88 19.31
CA ARG A 19 6.61 27.55 20.63
C ARG A 19 5.64 26.86 21.59
N ASN A 20 4.39 26.63 21.16
CA ASN A 20 3.38 25.97 21.99
C ASN A 20 3.81 24.55 22.39
N LEU A 21 4.43 23.82 21.45
CA LEU A 21 4.94 22.49 21.72
C LEU A 21 6.11 22.52 22.72
N ALA A 22 7.03 23.48 22.58
CA ALA A 22 8.14 23.65 23.51
C ALA A 22 7.65 23.99 24.93
N GLU A 23 6.63 24.85 25.05
CA GLU A 23 5.99 25.17 26.33
C GLU A 23 5.30 23.95 26.94
N PHE A 24 4.56 23.18 26.15
CA PHE A 24 3.95 21.93 26.58
C PHE A 24 5.01 20.93 27.09
N MET A 25 6.10 20.74 26.35
CA MET A 25 7.20 19.85 26.76
C MET A 25 7.83 20.29 28.08
N GLN A 26 7.83 21.59 28.38
CA GLN A 26 8.34 22.11 29.64
C GLN A 26 7.44 21.76 30.83
N THR A 27 6.12 21.69 30.63
CA THR A 27 5.14 21.36 31.69
C THR A 27 5.00 19.87 31.97
N LEU A 28 5.58 19.00 31.13
CA LEU A 28 5.53 17.55 31.33
C LEU A 28 6.10 17.16 32.69
N ASP A 29 5.23 16.58 33.53
CA ASP A 29 5.61 16.03 34.82
C ASP A 29 6.41 14.74 34.63
N VAL A 30 7.63 14.77 35.16
CA VAL A 30 8.60 13.66 35.14
C VAL A 30 8.02 12.41 35.81
N LYS A 31 7.07 12.55 36.73
CA LYS A 31 6.43 11.40 37.39
C LYS A 31 5.46 10.63 36.50
N LYS A 32 4.83 11.28 35.52
CA LYS A 32 3.84 10.67 34.62
C LYS A 32 4.47 10.01 33.39
N TYR A 33 5.58 10.57 32.89
CA TYR A 33 6.20 10.14 31.63
C TYR A 33 7.67 9.72 31.77
N HIS A 34 8.20 9.58 33.01
CA HIS A 34 9.60 9.28 33.36
C HIS A 34 10.64 10.31 32.90
N SER A 35 10.62 10.77 31.65
CA SER A 35 11.44 11.86 31.13
C SER A 35 10.84 12.45 29.85
N ARG A 36 11.24 13.67 29.49
CA ARG A 36 10.85 14.28 28.20
C ARG A 36 11.31 13.44 27.00
N ASN A 37 12.45 12.76 27.11
CA ASN A 37 12.95 11.88 26.05
C ASN A 37 12.04 10.66 25.89
N GLN A 38 11.62 10.04 27.00
CA GLN A 38 10.73 8.89 26.94
C GLN A 38 9.38 9.28 26.32
N PHE A 39 8.81 10.41 26.74
CA PHE A 39 7.60 10.95 26.13
C PHE A 39 7.73 11.11 24.60
N MET A 40 8.83 11.70 24.14
CA MET A 40 9.08 11.89 22.70
C MET A 40 9.22 10.55 21.95
N ILE A 41 9.85 9.54 22.56
CA ILE A 41 9.97 8.21 21.97
C ILE A 41 8.60 7.56 21.86
N ASP A 42 7.80 7.60 22.92
CA ASP A 42 6.46 6.99 22.95
C ASP A 42 5.53 7.64 21.93
N ALA A 43 5.54 8.98 21.85
CA ALA A 43 4.73 9.73 20.88
C ALA A 43 5.13 9.43 19.43
N LEU A 44 6.44 9.27 19.15
CA LEU A 44 6.92 8.89 17.82
C LEU A 44 6.57 7.45 17.48
N ALA A 45 6.65 6.53 18.44
CA ALA A 45 6.27 5.14 18.24
C ALA A 45 4.78 5.02 17.89
N GLU A 46 3.90 5.69 18.65
CA GLU A 46 2.46 5.72 18.38
C GLU A 46 2.15 6.31 16.99
N TYR A 47 2.85 7.37 16.58
CA TYR A 47 2.70 7.93 15.24
C TYR A 47 3.10 6.93 14.14
N VAL A 48 4.23 6.24 14.31
CA VAL A 48 4.70 5.22 13.35
C VAL A 48 3.73 4.05 13.27
N ASP A 49 3.22 3.57 14.42
CA ASP A 49 2.24 2.50 14.48
C ASP A 49 0.92 2.90 13.80
N LEU A 50 0.46 4.15 13.99
CA LEU A 50 -0.72 4.65 13.27
C LEU A 50 -0.49 4.72 11.76
N GLN A 51 0.71 5.11 11.32
CA GLN A 51 1.07 5.15 9.90
C GLN A 51 1.18 3.74 9.28
N SER A 52 1.69 2.75 10.01
CA SER A 52 1.74 1.36 9.55
C SER A 52 0.35 0.76 9.47
N ILE A 53 -0.48 0.96 10.49
CA ILE A 53 -1.89 0.50 10.50
C ILE A 53 -2.67 1.13 9.35
N THR A 54 -2.58 2.45 9.14
CA THR A 54 -3.28 3.11 8.03
C THR A 54 -2.81 2.59 6.69
N ARG A 55 -1.49 2.43 6.47
CA ARG A 55 -0.97 1.92 5.20
C ARG A 55 -1.39 0.47 4.92
N GLU A 56 -1.26 -0.43 5.89
CA GLU A 56 -1.64 -1.83 5.73
C GLU A 56 -3.16 -2.00 5.56
N GLN A 57 -3.96 -1.25 6.32
CA GLN A 57 -5.42 -1.24 6.19
C GLN A 57 -5.85 -0.72 4.82
N HIS A 58 -5.24 0.37 4.32
CA HIS A 58 -5.55 0.91 3.00
C HIS A 58 -5.21 -0.08 1.87
N GLU A 59 -4.11 -0.81 1.97
CA GLU A 59 -3.75 -1.83 0.97
C GLU A 59 -4.70 -3.02 0.96
N GLU A 60 -5.14 -3.50 2.13
CA GLU A 60 -6.12 -4.59 2.23
C GLU A 60 -7.52 -4.14 1.79
N ASP A 61 -7.93 -2.91 2.11
CA ASP A 61 -9.19 -2.33 1.64
C ASP A 61 -9.21 -2.24 0.11
N ILE A 62 -8.12 -1.80 -0.52
CA ILE A 62 -7.98 -1.79 -1.99
C ILE A 62 -8.06 -3.21 -2.56
N ARG A 63 -7.37 -4.19 -1.95
CA ARG A 63 -7.45 -5.60 -2.38
C ARG A 63 -8.87 -6.16 -2.26
N ASN A 64 -9.58 -5.82 -1.19
CA ASN A 64 -10.96 -6.25 -0.96
C ASN A 64 -11.91 -5.64 -1.98
N ILE A 65 -11.80 -4.33 -2.26
CA ILE A 65 -12.58 -3.66 -3.31
C ILE A 65 -12.36 -4.34 -4.65
N ILE A 66 -11.10 -4.54 -5.07
CA ILE A 66 -10.80 -5.22 -6.35
C ILE A 66 -11.40 -6.63 -6.38
N ARG A 67 -11.27 -7.39 -5.28
CA ARG A 67 -11.80 -8.76 -5.20
C ARG A 67 -13.33 -8.79 -5.27
N GLU A 68 -14.01 -7.86 -4.61
CA GLU A 68 -15.46 -7.73 -4.65
C GLU A 68 -15.94 -7.34 -6.04
N GLU A 69 -15.35 -6.32 -6.66
CA GLU A 69 -15.66 -5.88 -8.02
C GLU A 69 -15.42 -7.00 -9.04
N MET A 70 -14.29 -7.70 -8.96
CA MET A 70 -14.04 -8.86 -9.83
C MET A 70 -15.06 -9.98 -9.61
N ARG A 71 -15.41 -10.30 -8.36
CA ARG A 71 -16.44 -11.30 -8.06
C ARG A 71 -17.80 -10.89 -8.61
N ALA A 72 -18.17 -9.61 -8.55
CA ALA A 72 -19.40 -9.11 -9.14
C ALA A 72 -19.39 -9.27 -10.67
N CYS A 73 -18.28 -8.91 -11.35
CA CYS A 73 -18.14 -9.12 -12.79
C CYS A 73 -18.26 -10.59 -13.20
N PHE A 74 -17.67 -11.52 -12.43
CA PHE A 74 -17.73 -12.96 -12.73
C PHE A 74 -19.03 -13.63 -12.29
N ALA A 75 -19.77 -13.07 -11.33
CA ALA A 75 -21.08 -13.59 -10.91
C ALA A 75 -22.20 -13.16 -11.86
N GLU A 76 -22.13 -11.94 -12.41
CA GLU A 76 -23.07 -11.44 -13.43
C GLU A 76 -22.81 -12.05 -14.80
N ALA A 77 -21.55 -12.31 -15.12
CA ALA A 77 -21.21 -13.04 -16.31
C ALA A 77 -21.45 -14.53 -16.05
N ASN A 78 -22.54 -15.05 -16.59
CA ASN A 78 -22.90 -16.47 -16.59
C ASN A 78 -21.92 -17.27 -17.47
N PHE A 79 -20.62 -17.23 -17.13
CA PHE A 79 -19.56 -17.99 -17.78
C PHE A 79 -19.77 -19.44 -17.42
N ALA A 80 -20.53 -20.14 -18.27
CA ALA A 80 -20.42 -21.58 -18.34
C ALA A 80 -18.92 -21.90 -18.52
N PRO A 81 -18.31 -22.75 -17.67
CA PRO A 81 -16.93 -23.16 -17.85
C PRO A 81 -16.84 -23.84 -19.22
N GLN A 82 -16.34 -23.12 -20.22
CA GLN A 82 -15.98 -23.73 -21.49
C GLN A 82 -14.78 -24.63 -21.21
N ALA A 83 -14.95 -25.92 -21.46
CA ALA A 83 -13.82 -26.83 -21.51
C ALA A 83 -12.87 -26.29 -22.58
N VAL A 84 -11.79 -25.66 -22.14
CA VAL A 84 -10.73 -25.19 -23.02
C VAL A 84 -10.06 -26.45 -23.53
N ASN A 85 -10.49 -26.94 -24.70
CA ASN A 85 -9.77 -27.97 -25.41
C ASN A 85 -8.46 -27.32 -25.88
N PRO A 86 -7.29 -27.77 -25.39
CA PRO A 86 -6.00 -27.19 -25.79
C PRO A 86 -5.62 -27.55 -27.23
N THR A 87 -6.43 -28.35 -27.91
CA THR A 87 -6.23 -28.79 -29.29
C THR A 87 -7.23 -28.06 -30.18
N LEU A 88 -6.74 -27.20 -31.07
CA LEU A 88 -7.54 -26.61 -32.13
C LEU A 88 -8.07 -27.73 -33.03
N SER A 89 -9.33 -27.63 -33.48
CA SER A 89 -9.80 -28.52 -34.54
C SER A 89 -9.01 -28.24 -35.84
N ALA A 90 -8.95 -29.20 -36.75
CA ALA A 90 -8.21 -29.05 -38.01
C ALA A 90 -8.63 -27.78 -38.78
N GLU A 91 -9.92 -27.43 -38.74
CA GLU A 91 -10.47 -26.23 -39.39
C GLU A 91 -9.97 -24.93 -38.73
N GLN A 92 -9.89 -24.88 -37.39
CA GLN A 92 -9.38 -23.72 -36.66
C GLN A 92 -7.87 -23.53 -36.85
N GLN A 93 -7.15 -24.63 -37.07
CA GLN A 93 -5.73 -24.58 -37.34
C GLN A 93 -5.44 -24.08 -38.76
N GLU A 94 -6.24 -24.50 -39.74
CA GLU A 94 -6.14 -24.03 -41.12
C GLU A 94 -6.48 -22.53 -41.24
N GLU A 95 -7.47 -22.05 -40.48
CA GLU A 95 -7.80 -20.63 -40.38
C GLU A 95 -6.67 -19.81 -39.72
N ALA A 96 -6.10 -20.30 -38.63
CA ALA A 96 -4.98 -19.63 -37.95
C ALA A 96 -3.71 -19.59 -38.81
N GLU A 97 -3.41 -20.65 -39.56
CA GLU A 97 -2.30 -20.69 -40.51
C GLU A 97 -2.50 -19.70 -41.66
N GLN A 98 -3.73 -19.55 -42.15
CA GLN A 98 -4.08 -18.58 -43.19
C GLN A 98 -3.97 -17.13 -42.70
N ASP A 99 -4.44 -16.84 -41.47
CA ASP A 99 -4.37 -15.52 -40.84
C ASP A 99 -2.90 -15.07 -40.65
N ILE A 100 -2.05 -15.97 -40.15
CA ILE A 100 -0.60 -15.72 -40.02
C ILE A 100 0.05 -15.44 -41.37
N LEU A 101 -0.34 -16.18 -42.42
CA LEU A 101 0.21 -16.00 -43.76
C LEU A 101 -0.21 -14.67 -44.38
N ASP A 102 -1.43 -14.20 -44.10
CA ASP A 102 -1.94 -12.92 -44.60
C ASP A 102 -1.31 -11.74 -43.83
N ASP A 103 -1.07 -11.87 -42.54
CA ASP A 103 -0.28 -10.90 -41.75
C ASP A 103 1.15 -10.78 -42.27
N LEU A 104 1.81 -11.89 -42.61
CA LEU A 104 3.18 -11.89 -43.14
C LEU A 104 3.28 -11.16 -44.49
N LYS A 105 2.25 -11.22 -45.35
CA LYS A 105 2.21 -10.49 -46.63
C LYS A 105 2.11 -8.98 -46.46
N LEU A 106 1.69 -8.49 -45.29
CA LEU A 106 1.63 -7.07 -45.00
C LEU A 106 3.03 -6.46 -44.75
N PHE A 107 4.03 -7.31 -44.49
CA PHE A 107 5.41 -6.90 -44.19
C PHE A 107 6.38 -6.97 -45.38
N ASP A 108 5.92 -7.44 -46.56
CA ASP A 108 6.65 -7.40 -47.85
C ASP A 108 6.34 -6.11 -48.64
#